data_AF-A0A2N3WAD7-F1
#
_entry.id   AF-A0A2N3WAD7-F1
#
_cell.length_a   1.000
_cell.length_b   1.000
_cell.length_c   1.000
_cell.angle_alpha   90.00
_cell.angle_beta   90.00
_cell.angle_gamma   90.00
#
_symmetry.space_group_name_H-M   'P 1'
#
loop_
_entity.id
_entity.type
_entity.pdbx_description
1 polymer ?
#
loop_
_entity_poly.entity_id
_entity_poly.type
_entity_poly.pdbx_seq_one_letter_code
_entity_poly.pdbx_strand_id
1 'polypeptide(L)'
;MQSHPVKRVVSGALAAASVIAIVTAAQPAGTAAASPLPVLQAPPDSGSDALAKYRDLAAQAEKANEDLLKAKDDLAARQGDLDKANGDVANAHNLSAQAAENVKKYKVDVDKFANASFLSGVQMNKLSALLAGTSTQEFLDRSSALDQIAGQKAAALEKLQGAVDQANAAEKLAADAAQRATAARDAAAKLTDDITAKKKTLDDQIAELKKTEPLLSQSDRNAQKDTGGDISVDLANAGPAAAAAVQAALSQRGKPYVWGATGPDSYDCSGLMQWAYKQAGISLPRSSEQQSTTGTPVPRSQLQPGDLVFYYSPVSHVGMYIGNGMMVHAPTSGDVVKVSPLLSQYVGARRVA
;
A
#
# COMPACT_ATOMS: atom_id res chain seq x y z
N MET A 1 -29.36 -36.59 6.67
CA MET A 1 -30.03 -36.28 7.95
C MET A 1 -29.55 -34.91 8.37
N GLN A 2 -30.31 -33.89 8.00
CA GLN A 2 -31.26 -33.14 8.83
C GLN A 2 -30.67 -31.78 9.23
N SER A 3 -31.35 -30.77 8.69
CA SER A 3 -31.26 -29.33 8.86
C SER A 3 -31.44 -28.86 10.31
N HIS A 4 -30.94 -27.67 10.65
CA HIS A 4 -31.76 -26.45 10.87
C HIS A 4 -30.89 -25.24 11.31
N PRO A 5 -31.08 -24.04 10.72
CA PRO A 5 -30.59 -22.77 11.26
C PRO A 5 -31.73 -21.95 11.91
N VAL A 6 -31.47 -21.31 13.06
CA VAL A 6 -32.43 -20.47 13.82
C VAL A 6 -31.61 -19.48 14.68
N LYS A 7 -31.89 -18.19 14.88
CA LYS A 7 -32.77 -17.15 14.34
C LYS A 7 -32.13 -15.81 14.74
N ARG A 8 -32.37 -14.76 13.95
CA ARG A 8 -32.25 -13.35 14.37
C ARG A 8 -33.24 -13.06 15.49
N VAL A 9 -32.85 -12.22 16.45
CA VAL A 9 -33.79 -11.44 17.28
C VAL A 9 -33.34 -9.99 17.27
N VAL A 10 -34.23 -9.15 16.74
CA VAL A 10 -34.24 -7.69 16.86
C VAL A 10 -35.13 -7.36 18.06
N SER A 11 -34.69 -6.46 18.92
CA SER A 11 -35.52 -5.75 19.92
C SER A 11 -34.78 -4.43 20.17
N GLY A 12 -35.28 -3.23 19.86
CA GLY A 12 -36.67 -2.79 19.76
C GLY A 12 -37.19 -2.40 21.14
N ALA A 13 -36.73 -1.26 21.67
CA ALA A 13 -37.31 -0.64 22.86
C ALA A 13 -37.47 0.86 22.64
N LEU A 14 -38.70 1.24 22.28
CA LEU A 14 -39.29 2.55 22.51
C LEU A 14 -39.78 2.60 23.96
N ALA A 15 -39.44 3.66 24.68
CA ALA A 15 -40.15 4.21 25.85
C ALA A 15 -39.39 5.47 26.28
N ALA A 16 -39.97 6.55 26.76
CA ALA A 16 -41.33 7.05 26.84
C ALA A 16 -41.16 8.52 27.24
N ALA A 17 -42.02 9.40 26.72
CA ALA A 17 -42.05 10.80 27.07
C ALA A 17 -42.49 10.99 28.54
N SER A 18 -41.80 11.88 29.26
CA SER A 18 -42.34 12.52 30.46
C SER A 18 -41.96 14.00 30.43
N VAL A 19 -42.95 14.83 30.09
CA VAL A 19 -42.91 16.28 30.21
C VAL A 19 -43.22 16.61 31.66
N ILE A 20 -42.27 17.21 32.38
CA ILE A 20 -42.52 17.88 33.65
C ILE A 20 -42.21 19.36 33.44
N ALA A 21 -43.28 20.14 33.34
CA ALA A 21 -43.23 21.59 33.40
C ALA A 21 -43.17 22.02 34.87
N ILE A 22 -42.04 22.58 35.29
CA ILE A 22 -41.93 23.34 36.54
C ILE A 22 -41.64 24.79 36.15
N VAL A 23 -42.62 25.65 36.41
CA VAL A 23 -42.50 27.11 36.36
C VAL A 23 -42.07 27.57 37.75
N THR A 24 -40.87 28.14 37.86
CA THR A 24 -40.47 28.91 39.04
C THR A 24 -39.80 30.21 38.62
N ALA A 25 -40.26 31.29 39.24
CA ALA A 25 -39.94 32.68 38.96
C ALA A 25 -38.50 33.07 39.37
N ALA A 26 -38.04 34.17 38.76
CA ALA A 26 -36.71 34.74 38.78
C ALA A 26 -36.24 35.31 40.14
N GLN A 27 -34.92 35.26 40.37
CA GLN A 27 -34.14 36.37 40.93
C GLN A 27 -32.73 36.42 40.29
N PRO A 28 -32.13 37.61 40.12
CA PRO A 28 -30.85 37.80 39.43
C PRO A 28 -29.67 37.70 40.41
N ALA A 29 -28.64 36.94 40.06
CA ALA A 29 -27.38 36.95 40.80
C ALA A 29 -26.19 36.79 39.85
N GLY A 30 -25.28 37.78 39.90
CA GLY A 30 -23.87 37.63 39.58
C GLY A 30 -23.50 37.67 38.09
N THR A 31 -23.13 38.86 37.61
CA THR A 31 -22.31 39.03 36.41
C THR A 31 -20.92 38.42 36.65
N ALA A 32 -20.75 37.13 36.39
CA ALA A 32 -19.44 36.59 36.04
C ALA A 32 -19.19 36.97 34.58
N ALA A 33 -18.26 37.90 34.36
CA ALA A 33 -17.79 38.24 33.04
C ALA A 33 -17.21 36.99 32.38
N ALA A 34 -18.01 36.35 31.52
CA ALA A 34 -17.48 35.43 30.53
C ALA A 34 -16.62 36.28 29.59
N SER A 35 -15.31 36.13 29.70
CA SER A 35 -14.37 36.67 28.70
C SER A 35 -14.89 36.28 27.32
N PRO A 36 -15.08 37.23 26.39
CA PRO A 36 -15.52 36.87 25.06
C PRO A 36 -14.49 35.92 24.47
N LEU A 37 -14.93 34.69 24.15
CA LEU A 37 -14.17 33.80 23.29
C LEU A 37 -13.81 34.61 22.04
N PRO A 38 -12.55 34.54 21.55
CA PRO A 38 -12.19 35.19 20.31
C PRO A 38 -13.16 34.70 19.25
N VAL A 39 -13.86 35.64 18.62
CA VAL A 39 -14.71 35.37 17.47
C VAL A 39 -13.84 34.62 16.47
N LEU A 40 -14.16 33.35 16.23
CA LEU A 40 -13.56 32.57 15.16
C LEU A 40 -13.82 33.35 13.88
N GLN A 41 -12.81 34.05 13.39
CA GLN A 41 -12.84 34.67 12.08
C GLN A 41 -13.15 33.55 11.09
N ALA A 42 -14.35 33.58 10.53
CA ALA A 42 -14.64 32.85 9.32
C ALA A 42 -13.53 33.18 8.31
N PRO A 43 -13.05 32.19 7.52
CA PRO A 43 -12.08 32.47 6.49
C PRO A 43 -12.64 33.59 5.60
N PRO A 44 -11.81 34.52 5.10
CA PRO A 44 -12.31 35.61 4.31
C PRO A 44 -13.02 35.06 3.07
N ASP A 45 -14.34 35.26 2.98
CA ASP A 45 -15.09 35.20 1.72
C ASP A 45 -14.70 36.36 0.76
N SER A 46 -13.62 37.09 1.05
CA SER A 46 -13.21 38.31 0.35
C SER A 46 -12.25 38.04 -0.82
N GLY A 47 -12.59 37.11 -1.71
CA GLY A 47 -11.85 36.89 -2.95
C GLY A 47 -12.50 37.62 -4.13
N SER A 48 -11.71 38.19 -5.04
CA SER A 48 -12.23 38.63 -6.34
C SER A 48 -12.73 37.44 -7.16
N ASP A 49 -13.62 37.67 -8.14
CA ASP A 49 -14.05 36.63 -9.08
C ASP A 49 -12.85 35.98 -9.81
N ALA A 50 -11.80 36.77 -10.07
CA ALA A 50 -10.55 36.29 -10.64
C ALA A 50 -9.83 35.31 -9.70
N LEU A 51 -9.77 35.59 -8.40
CA LEU A 51 -9.20 34.70 -7.40
C LEU A 51 -10.02 33.42 -7.24
N ALA A 52 -11.35 33.51 -7.26
CA ALA A 52 -12.22 32.34 -7.21
C ALA A 52 -11.97 31.42 -8.42
N LYS A 53 -11.92 31.99 -9.63
CA LYS A 53 -11.60 31.23 -10.86
C LYS A 53 -10.20 30.63 -10.83
N TYR A 54 -9.21 31.37 -10.35
CA TYR A 54 -7.84 30.87 -10.20
C TYR A 54 -7.79 29.67 -9.25
N ARG A 55 -8.45 29.75 -8.08
CA ARG A 55 -8.51 28.66 -7.10
C ARG A 55 -9.22 27.42 -7.64
N ASP A 56 -10.27 27.60 -8.44
CA ASP A 56 -10.97 26.47 -9.08
C ASP A 56 -10.07 25.74 -10.09
N LEU A 57 -9.39 26.47 -10.98
CA LEU A 57 -8.41 25.89 -11.91
C LEU A 57 -7.24 25.23 -11.17
N ALA A 58 -6.78 25.85 -10.08
CA ALA A 58 -5.70 25.31 -9.27
C ALA A 58 -6.12 24.00 -8.57
N ALA A 59 -7.37 23.88 -8.13
CA ALA A 59 -7.94 22.64 -7.61
C ALA A 59 -8.09 21.55 -8.68
N GLN A 60 -8.44 21.92 -9.92
CA GLN A 60 -8.45 20.96 -11.05
C GLN A 60 -7.04 20.45 -11.37
N ALA A 61 -6.05 21.33 -11.35
CA ALA A 61 -4.63 20.97 -11.49
C ALA A 61 -4.15 20.08 -10.33
N GLU A 62 -4.57 20.36 -9.09
CA GLU A 62 -4.27 19.52 -7.91
C GLU A 62 -4.76 18.09 -8.12
N LYS A 63 -6.03 17.95 -8.55
CA LYS A 63 -6.59 16.63 -8.84
C LYS A 63 -5.78 15.88 -9.90
N ALA A 64 -5.39 16.56 -10.98
CA ALA A 64 -4.56 15.95 -12.02
C ALA A 64 -3.16 15.56 -11.52
N ASN A 65 -2.56 16.36 -10.63
CA ASN A 65 -1.29 16.05 -9.97
C ASN A 65 -1.41 14.81 -9.09
N GLU A 66 -2.42 14.76 -8.22
CA GLU A 66 -2.66 13.62 -7.32
C GLU A 66 -2.96 12.34 -8.11
N ASP A 67 -3.75 12.44 -9.18
CA ASP A 67 -3.99 11.35 -10.13
C ASP A 67 -2.69 10.80 -10.76
N LEU A 68 -1.77 11.70 -11.14
CA LEU A 68 -0.45 11.35 -11.69
C LEU A 68 0.46 10.71 -10.63
N LEU A 69 0.48 11.26 -9.43
CA LEU A 69 1.30 10.75 -8.32
C LEU A 69 0.85 9.34 -7.91
N LYS A 70 -0.47 9.11 -7.82
CA LYS A 70 -1.01 7.77 -7.59
C LYS A 70 -0.56 6.79 -8.66
N ALA A 71 -0.64 7.16 -9.94
CA ALA A 71 -0.21 6.29 -11.03
C ALA A 71 1.29 5.95 -10.94
N LYS A 72 2.13 6.88 -10.50
CA LYS A 72 3.55 6.64 -10.23
C LYS A 72 3.78 5.70 -9.05
N ASP A 73 3.04 5.87 -7.96
CA ASP A 73 3.11 4.96 -6.81
C ASP A 73 2.67 3.54 -7.21
N ASP A 74 1.57 3.42 -7.97
CA ASP A 74 1.07 2.14 -8.48
C ASP A 74 2.11 1.48 -9.41
N LEU A 75 2.78 2.25 -10.28
CA LEU A 75 3.86 1.74 -11.12
C LEU A 75 5.03 1.21 -10.29
N ALA A 76 5.46 1.94 -9.25
CA ALA A 76 6.52 1.50 -8.37
C ALA A 76 6.17 0.18 -7.66
N ALA A 77 4.94 0.04 -7.19
CA ALA A 77 4.44 -1.22 -6.60
C ALA A 77 4.46 -2.37 -7.62
N ARG A 78 4.00 -2.12 -8.86
CA ARG A 78 4.02 -3.14 -9.93
C ARG A 78 5.42 -3.51 -10.40
N GLN A 79 6.37 -2.58 -10.35
CA GLN A 79 7.77 -2.89 -10.62
C GLN A 79 8.33 -3.84 -9.54
N GLY A 80 7.97 -3.63 -8.26
CA GLY A 80 8.34 -4.56 -7.20
C GLY A 80 7.74 -5.96 -7.37
N ASP A 81 6.47 -6.04 -7.80
CA ASP A 81 5.82 -7.32 -8.15
C ASP A 81 6.55 -8.03 -9.31
N LEU A 82 6.95 -7.27 -10.34
CA LEU A 82 7.70 -7.78 -11.49
C LEU A 82 9.09 -8.29 -11.08
N ASP A 83 9.82 -7.54 -10.26
CA ASP A 83 11.14 -7.94 -9.78
C ASP A 83 11.06 -9.24 -8.96
N LYS A 84 10.03 -9.37 -8.11
CA LYS A 84 9.76 -10.61 -7.37
C LYS A 84 9.42 -11.76 -8.32
N ALA A 85 8.57 -11.53 -9.31
CA ALA A 85 8.21 -12.56 -10.28
C ALA A 85 9.42 -13.02 -11.11
N ASN A 86 10.32 -12.11 -11.50
CA ASN A 86 11.58 -12.45 -12.16
C ASN A 86 12.51 -13.26 -11.25
N GLY A 87 12.56 -12.95 -9.95
CA GLY A 87 13.26 -13.76 -8.96
C GLY A 87 12.69 -15.17 -8.84
N ASP A 88 11.37 -15.32 -8.84
CA ASP A 88 10.70 -16.62 -8.83
C ASP A 88 11.03 -17.44 -10.09
N VAL A 89 11.04 -16.79 -11.27
CA VAL A 89 11.42 -17.42 -12.54
C VAL A 89 12.85 -17.95 -12.47
N ALA A 90 13.80 -17.15 -12.00
CA ALA A 90 15.20 -17.56 -11.87
C ALA A 90 15.35 -18.76 -10.91
N ASN A 91 14.66 -18.71 -9.77
CA ASN A 91 14.65 -19.81 -8.80
C ASN A 91 14.04 -21.09 -9.38
N ALA A 92 12.92 -20.98 -10.09
CA ALA A 92 12.25 -22.11 -10.71
C ALA A 92 13.10 -22.76 -11.82
N HIS A 93 13.79 -21.94 -12.63
CA HIS A 93 14.74 -22.45 -13.62
C HIS A 93 15.90 -23.22 -12.97
N ASN A 94 16.46 -22.72 -11.86
CA ASN A 94 17.51 -23.42 -11.13
C ASN A 94 17.03 -24.76 -10.57
N LEU A 95 15.83 -24.81 -10.00
CA LEU A 95 15.21 -26.04 -9.52
C LEU A 95 14.97 -27.04 -10.65
N SER A 96 14.46 -26.56 -11.80
CA SER A 96 14.23 -27.39 -12.98
C SER A 96 15.54 -27.98 -13.51
N ALA A 97 16.60 -27.16 -13.61
CA ALA A 97 17.93 -27.62 -14.02
C ALA A 97 18.51 -28.67 -13.06
N GLN A 98 18.38 -28.46 -11.75
CA GLN A 98 18.85 -29.40 -10.74
C GLN A 98 18.07 -30.72 -10.79
N ALA A 99 16.75 -30.66 -10.97
CA ALA A 99 15.91 -31.84 -11.09
C ALA A 99 16.24 -32.63 -12.37
N ALA A 100 16.48 -31.95 -13.50
CA ALA A 100 16.91 -32.58 -14.74
C ALA A 100 18.27 -33.29 -14.60
N GLU A 101 19.23 -32.69 -13.88
CA GLU A 101 20.51 -33.33 -13.57
C GLU A 101 20.34 -34.56 -12.66
N ASN A 102 19.43 -34.51 -11.67
CA ASN A 102 19.11 -35.66 -10.83
C ASN A 102 18.47 -36.80 -11.64
N VAL A 103 17.54 -36.50 -12.55
CA VAL A 103 16.96 -37.49 -13.47
C VAL A 103 18.06 -38.14 -14.30
N LYS A 104 18.97 -37.35 -14.88
CA LYS A 104 20.11 -37.86 -15.66
C LYS A 104 21.00 -38.78 -14.82
N LYS A 105 21.33 -38.37 -13.59
CA LYS A 105 22.15 -39.14 -12.64
C LYS A 105 21.51 -40.48 -12.30
N TYR A 106 20.25 -40.49 -11.88
CA TYR A 106 19.58 -41.73 -11.45
C TYR A 106 19.21 -42.63 -12.63
N LYS A 107 18.99 -42.07 -13.82
CA LYS A 107 18.83 -42.86 -15.05
C LYS A 107 20.05 -43.71 -15.34
N VAL A 108 21.26 -43.18 -15.16
CA VAL A 108 22.51 -43.95 -15.31
C VAL A 108 22.56 -45.13 -14.33
N ASP A 109 22.08 -44.95 -13.10
CA ASP A 109 22.05 -46.04 -12.11
C ASP A 109 21.03 -47.12 -12.50
N VAL A 110 19.85 -46.74 -12.99
CA VAL A 110 18.85 -47.68 -13.51
C VAL A 110 19.35 -48.42 -14.75
N ASP A 111 20.02 -47.72 -15.67
CA ASP A 111 20.57 -48.29 -16.91
C ASP A 111 21.64 -49.36 -16.64
N LYS A 112 22.46 -49.21 -15.58
CA LYS A 112 23.41 -50.26 -15.16
C LYS A 112 22.71 -51.58 -14.85
N PHE A 113 21.60 -51.53 -14.11
CA PHE A 113 20.83 -52.72 -13.77
C PHE A 113 20.06 -53.28 -14.97
N ALA A 114 19.54 -52.42 -15.84
CA ALA A 114 18.84 -52.81 -17.05
C ALA A 114 19.78 -53.56 -18.01
N ASN A 115 20.96 -53.00 -18.29
CA ASN A 115 21.98 -53.62 -19.14
C ASN A 115 22.48 -54.95 -18.56
N ALA A 116 22.77 -55.02 -17.26
CA ALA A 116 23.19 -56.27 -16.60
C ALA A 116 22.09 -57.36 -16.64
N SER A 117 20.82 -56.96 -16.68
CA SER A 117 19.69 -57.91 -16.73
C SER A 117 19.38 -58.39 -18.15
N PHE A 118 19.49 -57.50 -19.16
CA PHE A 118 19.10 -57.77 -20.55
C PHE A 118 20.25 -58.26 -21.44
N LEU A 119 21.45 -57.67 -21.35
CA LEU A 119 22.55 -57.98 -22.28
C LEU A 119 23.35 -59.22 -21.88
N SER A 120 23.37 -59.58 -20.60
CA SER A 120 24.15 -60.71 -20.12
C SER A 120 23.44 -62.06 -20.24
N GLY A 121 22.15 -62.10 -20.66
CA GLY A 121 21.37 -63.35 -20.73
C GLY A 121 21.14 -64.04 -19.38
N VAL A 122 21.46 -63.36 -18.27
CA VAL A 122 21.61 -63.92 -16.91
C VAL A 122 20.25 -64.24 -16.24
N GLN A 123 19.11 -63.77 -16.75
CA GLN A 123 17.81 -64.01 -16.11
C GLN A 123 17.46 -65.50 -16.00
N MET A 124 17.78 -66.33 -17.00
CA MET A 124 17.60 -67.79 -16.92
C MET A 124 18.72 -68.48 -16.12
N ASN A 125 19.87 -67.82 -15.95
CA ASN A 125 21.04 -68.36 -15.26
C ASN A 125 20.99 -68.13 -13.74
N LYS A 126 20.20 -67.18 -13.23
CA LYS A 126 20.11 -66.89 -11.77
C LYS A 126 19.37 -67.96 -10.96
N LEU A 127 18.21 -68.42 -11.44
CA LEU A 127 17.50 -69.55 -10.83
C LEU A 127 18.35 -70.83 -10.93
N SER A 128 18.98 -71.04 -12.08
CA SER A 128 19.91 -72.15 -12.32
C SER A 128 21.14 -72.09 -11.42
N ALA A 129 21.72 -70.90 -11.17
CA ALA A 129 22.87 -70.71 -10.29
C ALA A 129 22.54 -70.77 -8.79
N LEU A 130 21.31 -70.45 -8.40
CA LEU A 130 20.78 -70.72 -7.06
C LEU A 130 20.60 -72.23 -6.83
N LEU A 131 20.11 -72.95 -7.85
CA LEU A 131 19.87 -74.40 -7.81
C LEU A 131 21.14 -75.26 -8.00
N ALA A 132 22.20 -74.71 -8.61
CA ALA A 132 23.45 -75.43 -8.89
C ALA A 132 24.51 -75.36 -7.76
N GLY A 133 24.25 -74.63 -6.67
CA GLY A 133 25.13 -74.59 -5.50
C GLY A 133 25.10 -75.92 -4.74
N THR A 134 26.27 -76.43 -4.34
CA THR A 134 26.38 -77.77 -3.73
C THR A 134 26.28 -77.75 -2.19
N SER A 135 26.13 -76.56 -1.57
CA SER A 135 26.00 -76.40 -0.12
C SER A 135 24.92 -75.40 0.30
N THR A 136 24.32 -75.62 1.48
CA THR A 136 23.30 -74.75 2.07
C THR A 136 23.83 -73.34 2.38
N GLN A 137 25.11 -73.22 2.75
CA GLN A 137 25.76 -71.94 3.04
C GLN A 137 25.92 -71.08 1.77
N GLU A 138 26.35 -71.69 0.67
CA GLU A 138 26.54 -70.99 -0.61
C GLU A 138 25.21 -70.50 -1.20
N PHE A 139 24.12 -71.25 -1.00
CA PHE A 139 22.77 -70.82 -1.35
C PHE A 139 22.36 -69.56 -0.57
N LEU A 140 22.56 -69.55 0.76
CA LEU A 140 22.21 -68.42 1.62
C LEU A 140 23.02 -67.16 1.27
N ASP A 141 24.32 -67.30 1.02
CA ASP A 141 25.18 -66.18 0.63
C ASP A 141 24.75 -65.58 -0.72
N ARG A 142 24.40 -66.43 -1.71
CA ARG A 142 23.86 -65.99 -3.01
C ARG A 142 22.48 -65.35 -2.90
N SER A 143 21.60 -65.88 -2.05
CA SER A 143 20.28 -65.30 -1.78
C SER A 143 20.41 -63.91 -1.15
N SER A 144 21.27 -63.78 -0.13
CA SER A 144 21.52 -62.49 0.53
C SER A 144 22.12 -61.45 -0.44
N ALA A 145 22.99 -61.88 -1.35
CA ALA A 145 23.55 -60.99 -2.37
C ALA A 145 22.49 -60.53 -3.39
N LEU A 146 21.59 -61.43 -3.79
CA LEU A 146 20.48 -61.10 -4.70
C LEU A 146 19.47 -60.16 -4.05
N ASP A 147 19.15 -60.37 -2.77
CA ASP A 147 18.27 -59.47 -2.01
C ASP A 147 18.89 -58.06 -1.89
N GLN A 148 20.20 -57.96 -1.66
CA GLN A 148 20.90 -56.68 -1.69
C GLN A 148 20.78 -55.97 -3.04
N ILE A 149 21.00 -56.70 -4.15
CA ILE A 149 20.90 -56.14 -5.50
C ILE A 149 19.45 -55.71 -5.82
N ALA A 150 18.46 -56.51 -5.41
CA ALA A 150 17.06 -56.19 -5.57
C ALA A 150 16.68 -54.91 -4.78
N GLY A 151 17.17 -54.78 -3.54
CA GLY A 151 17.02 -53.58 -2.74
C GLY A 151 17.69 -52.35 -3.38
N GLN A 152 18.90 -52.49 -3.92
CA GLN A 152 19.59 -51.41 -4.63
C GLN A 152 18.84 -50.97 -5.90
N LYS A 153 18.29 -51.92 -6.67
CA LYS A 153 17.47 -51.63 -7.86
C LYS A 153 16.18 -50.91 -7.48
N ALA A 154 15.49 -51.35 -6.43
CA ALA A 154 14.28 -50.70 -5.94
C ALA A 154 14.57 -49.26 -5.52
N ALA A 155 15.64 -49.04 -4.76
CA ALA A 155 16.07 -47.70 -4.35
C ALA A 155 16.49 -46.81 -5.54
N ALA A 156 17.11 -47.37 -6.59
CA ALA A 156 17.46 -46.62 -7.79
C ALA A 156 16.23 -46.17 -8.58
N LEU A 157 15.23 -47.05 -8.72
CA LEU A 157 13.95 -46.72 -9.37
C LEU A 157 13.16 -45.68 -8.57
N GLU A 158 13.12 -45.80 -7.24
CA GLU A 158 12.46 -44.84 -6.35
C GLU A 158 13.10 -43.45 -6.45
N LYS A 159 14.45 -43.38 -6.44
CA LYS A 159 15.18 -42.12 -6.63
C LYS A 159 14.93 -41.50 -8.00
N LEU A 160 14.90 -42.31 -9.07
CA LEU A 160 14.58 -41.82 -10.41
C LEU A 160 13.15 -41.29 -10.48
N GLN A 161 12.17 -42.03 -9.95
CA GLN A 161 10.77 -41.59 -9.92
C GLN A 161 10.63 -40.27 -9.16
N GLY A 162 11.22 -40.17 -7.96
CA GLY A 162 11.20 -38.93 -7.18
C GLY A 162 11.86 -37.75 -7.90
N ALA A 163 12.95 -37.99 -8.64
CA ALA A 163 13.59 -36.95 -9.45
C ALA A 163 12.74 -36.51 -10.64
N VAL A 164 12.03 -37.43 -11.29
CA VAL A 164 11.09 -37.11 -12.39
C VAL A 164 9.91 -36.30 -11.85
N ASP A 165 9.36 -36.67 -10.70
CA ASP A 165 8.25 -35.92 -10.08
C ASP A 165 8.70 -34.50 -9.68
N GLN A 166 9.92 -34.37 -9.14
CA GLN A 166 10.53 -33.07 -8.86
C GLN A 166 10.74 -32.24 -10.12
N ALA A 167 11.18 -32.85 -11.23
CA ALA A 167 11.39 -32.15 -12.50
C ALA A 167 10.06 -31.62 -13.06
N ASN A 168 9.02 -32.46 -13.08
CA ASN A 168 7.68 -32.06 -13.53
C ASN A 168 7.10 -30.93 -12.68
N ALA A 169 7.27 -31.01 -11.35
CA ALA A 169 6.80 -29.96 -10.44
C ALA A 169 7.57 -28.65 -10.65
N ALA A 170 8.89 -28.72 -10.85
CA ALA A 170 9.73 -27.55 -11.09
C ALA A 170 9.44 -26.89 -12.45
N GLU A 171 9.17 -27.68 -13.50
CA GLU A 171 8.77 -27.17 -14.81
C GLU A 171 7.42 -26.43 -14.74
N LYS A 172 6.44 -26.99 -14.04
CA LYS A 172 5.16 -26.31 -13.80
C LYS A 172 5.35 -25.00 -13.03
N LEU A 173 6.16 -25.02 -11.97
CA LEU A 173 6.47 -23.82 -11.20
C LEU A 173 7.12 -22.73 -12.07
N ALA A 174 8.04 -23.12 -12.96
CA ALA A 174 8.70 -22.19 -13.89
C ALA A 174 7.71 -21.58 -14.89
N ALA A 175 6.79 -22.37 -15.44
CA ALA A 175 5.75 -21.89 -16.33
C ALA A 175 4.80 -20.89 -15.62
N ASP A 176 4.34 -21.24 -14.41
CA ASP A 176 3.48 -20.37 -13.60
C ASP A 176 4.20 -19.07 -13.21
N ALA A 177 5.49 -19.13 -12.86
CA ALA A 177 6.30 -17.96 -12.57
C ALA A 177 6.49 -17.06 -13.80
N ALA A 178 6.77 -17.64 -14.96
CA ALA A 178 6.93 -16.90 -16.21
C ALA A 178 5.63 -16.20 -16.63
N GLN A 179 4.48 -16.85 -16.47
CA GLN A 179 3.18 -16.24 -16.74
C GLN A 179 2.92 -15.05 -15.81
N ARG A 180 3.23 -15.18 -14.51
CA ARG A 180 3.11 -14.07 -13.55
C ARG A 180 4.02 -12.90 -13.89
N ALA A 181 5.26 -13.17 -14.31
CA ALA A 181 6.21 -12.13 -14.72
C ALA A 181 5.72 -11.36 -15.95
N THR A 182 5.21 -12.07 -16.97
CA THR A 182 4.61 -11.43 -18.16
C THR A 182 3.41 -10.56 -17.79
N ALA A 183 2.48 -11.08 -16.98
CA ALA A 183 1.31 -10.32 -16.53
C ALA A 183 1.70 -9.06 -15.73
N ALA A 184 2.71 -9.17 -14.85
CA ALA A 184 3.22 -8.03 -14.09
C ALA A 184 3.88 -6.97 -15.01
N ARG A 185 4.64 -7.42 -16.01
CA ARG A 185 5.26 -6.54 -17.01
C ARG A 185 4.21 -5.79 -17.84
N ASP A 186 3.19 -6.48 -18.33
CA ASP A 186 2.14 -5.85 -19.13
C ASP A 186 1.33 -4.84 -18.31
N ALA A 187 1.06 -5.16 -17.04
CA ALA A 187 0.42 -4.24 -16.11
C ALA A 187 1.28 -2.98 -15.85
N ALA A 188 2.60 -3.13 -15.67
CA ALA A 188 3.52 -2.00 -15.50
C ALA A 188 3.64 -1.14 -16.78
N ALA A 189 3.63 -1.77 -17.96
CA ALA A 189 3.64 -1.06 -19.24
C ALA A 189 2.40 -0.19 -19.40
N LYS A 190 1.21 -0.72 -19.10
CA LYS A 190 -0.04 0.04 -19.14
C LYS A 190 -0.03 1.27 -18.22
N LEU A 191 0.53 1.13 -17.02
CA LEU A 191 0.66 2.26 -16.08
C LEU A 191 1.61 3.35 -16.61
N THR A 192 2.62 2.98 -17.40
CA THR A 192 3.54 3.96 -18.01
C THR A 192 2.81 4.83 -19.05
N ASP A 193 1.93 4.23 -19.84
CA ASP A 193 1.08 4.97 -20.79
C ASP A 193 0.09 5.88 -20.04
N ASP A 194 -0.56 5.36 -18.98
CA ASP A 194 -1.48 6.13 -18.13
C ASP A 194 -0.79 7.34 -17.47
N ILE A 195 0.46 7.18 -17.00
CA ILE A 195 1.29 8.26 -16.45
C ILE A 195 1.53 9.35 -17.50
N THR A 196 1.83 8.95 -18.75
CA THR A 196 2.08 9.90 -19.84
C THR A 196 0.83 10.72 -20.14
N ALA A 197 -0.34 10.07 -20.21
CA ALA A 197 -1.62 10.74 -20.41
C ALA A 197 -1.96 11.70 -19.25
N LYS A 198 -1.83 11.25 -18.00
CA LYS A 198 -2.09 12.06 -16.80
C LYS A 198 -1.14 13.25 -16.69
N LYS A 199 0.15 13.06 -17.02
CA LYS A 199 1.12 14.16 -17.07
C LYS A 199 0.69 15.21 -18.08
N LYS A 200 0.24 14.80 -19.27
CA LYS A 200 -0.27 15.75 -20.27
C LYS A 200 -1.47 16.54 -19.73
N THR A 201 -2.43 15.87 -19.08
CA THR A 201 -3.58 16.54 -18.46
C THR A 201 -3.15 17.58 -17.41
N LEU A 202 -2.17 17.25 -16.56
CA LEU A 202 -1.61 18.19 -15.59
C LEU A 202 -0.94 19.38 -16.29
N ASP A 203 -0.11 19.13 -17.31
CA ASP A 203 0.58 20.19 -18.06
C ASP A 203 -0.44 21.15 -18.72
N ASP A 204 -1.52 20.62 -19.29
CA ASP A 204 -2.61 21.41 -19.90
C ASP A 204 -3.33 22.28 -18.84
N GLN A 205 -3.61 21.73 -17.65
CA GLN A 205 -4.23 22.46 -16.53
C GLN A 205 -3.32 23.58 -16.00
N ILE A 206 -2.02 23.29 -15.85
CA ILE A 206 -1.03 24.30 -15.44
C ILE A 206 -0.94 25.42 -16.50
N ALA A 207 -0.99 25.08 -17.79
CA ALA A 207 -0.97 26.08 -18.85
C ALA A 207 -2.20 26.99 -18.81
N GLU A 208 -3.37 26.46 -18.50
CA GLU A 208 -4.59 27.27 -18.33
C GLU A 208 -4.51 28.16 -17.07
N LEU A 209 -4.04 27.60 -15.95
CA LEU A 209 -3.86 28.36 -14.71
C LEU A 209 -2.92 29.55 -14.90
N LYS A 210 -1.80 29.36 -15.61
CA LYS A 210 -0.83 30.42 -15.94
C LYS A 210 -1.44 31.59 -16.73
N LYS A 211 -2.49 31.36 -17.52
CA LYS A 211 -3.19 32.45 -18.24
C LYS A 211 -4.02 33.31 -17.30
N THR A 212 -4.46 32.76 -16.17
CA THR A 212 -5.30 33.47 -15.18
C THR A 212 -4.48 34.19 -14.11
N GLU A 213 -3.23 33.77 -13.87
CA GLU A 213 -2.35 34.38 -12.87
C GLU A 213 -2.14 35.90 -13.05
N PRO A 214 -1.96 36.45 -14.27
CA PRO A 214 -1.82 37.90 -14.47
C PRO A 214 -3.09 38.69 -14.16
N LEU A 215 -4.26 38.03 -14.11
CA LEU A 215 -5.55 38.66 -13.81
C LEU A 215 -5.73 38.92 -12.31
N LEU A 216 -4.89 38.33 -11.45
CA LEU A 216 -4.94 38.52 -10.01
C LEU A 216 -4.44 39.91 -9.62
N SER A 217 -5.20 40.59 -8.76
CA SER A 217 -4.77 41.84 -8.16
C SER A 217 -3.65 41.62 -7.15
N GLN A 218 -2.97 42.70 -6.73
CA GLN A 218 -1.98 42.59 -5.66
C GLN A 218 -2.61 42.13 -4.33
N SER A 219 -3.87 42.54 -4.07
CA SER A 219 -4.62 42.09 -2.89
C SER A 219 -4.88 40.58 -2.95
N ASP A 220 -5.27 40.05 -4.11
CA ASP A 220 -5.50 38.61 -4.29
C ASP A 220 -4.21 37.80 -4.08
N ARG A 221 -3.08 38.29 -4.62
CA ARG A 221 -1.76 37.67 -4.40
C ARG A 221 -1.34 37.70 -2.93
N ASN A 222 -1.61 38.79 -2.22
CA ASN A 222 -1.32 38.89 -0.79
C ASN A 222 -2.20 37.95 0.03
N ALA A 223 -3.48 37.82 -0.31
CA ALA A 223 -4.42 36.91 0.35
C ALA A 223 -4.00 35.43 0.19
N GLN A 224 -3.43 35.06 -0.96
CA GLN A 224 -2.85 33.72 -1.13
C GLN A 224 -1.62 33.51 -0.25
N LYS A 225 -0.77 34.52 -0.05
CA LYS A 225 0.45 34.38 0.78
C LYS A 225 0.20 34.46 2.29
N ASP A 226 -1.04 34.61 2.73
CA ASP A 226 -1.38 34.56 4.15
C ASP A 226 -1.09 33.17 4.74
N THR A 227 -0.25 33.12 5.77
CA THR A 227 0.14 31.87 6.44
C THR A 227 -0.82 31.46 7.56
N GLY A 228 -1.90 32.22 7.76
CA GLY A 228 -2.82 32.10 8.89
C GLY A 228 -2.25 32.75 10.15
N GLY A 229 -3.11 32.90 11.16
CA GLY A 229 -2.71 33.40 12.48
C GLY A 229 -1.81 32.42 13.24
N ASP A 230 -1.06 32.92 14.22
CA ASP A 230 -0.34 32.05 15.15
C ASP A 230 -1.33 31.32 16.06
N ILE A 231 -1.24 29.99 16.04
CA ILE A 231 -2.14 29.12 16.81
C ILE A 231 -1.31 28.39 17.86
N SER A 232 -1.73 28.47 19.11
CA SER A 232 -1.23 27.59 20.17
C SER A 232 -1.74 26.18 19.90
N VAL A 233 -0.83 25.30 19.46
CA VAL A 233 -1.12 23.89 19.22
C VAL A 233 -0.89 23.11 20.51
N ASP A 234 -1.97 22.56 21.08
CA ASP A 234 -1.89 21.67 22.24
C ASP A 234 -1.49 20.26 21.80
N LEU A 235 -0.24 19.88 22.04
CA LEU A 235 0.30 18.57 21.73
C LEU A 235 0.21 17.58 22.90
N ALA A 236 -0.42 17.93 24.03
CA ALA A 236 -0.46 17.09 25.23
C ALA A 236 -1.09 15.70 24.98
N ASN A 237 -2.03 15.63 24.04
CA ASN A 237 -2.72 14.40 23.65
C ASN A 237 -2.14 13.73 22.39
N ALA A 238 -1.07 14.29 21.81
CA ALA A 238 -0.40 13.72 20.64
C ALA A 238 0.72 12.78 21.07
N GLY A 239 0.83 11.61 20.44
CA GLY A 239 2.00 10.74 20.62
C GLY A 239 3.30 11.45 20.15
N PRO A 240 4.48 11.00 20.61
CA PRO A 240 5.75 11.67 20.27
C PRO A 240 5.99 11.83 18.76
N ALA A 241 5.64 10.84 17.96
CA ALA A 241 5.76 10.89 16.50
C ALA A 241 4.78 11.88 15.86
N ALA A 242 3.53 11.93 16.32
CA ALA A 242 2.55 12.91 15.87
C ALA A 242 2.98 14.34 16.22
N ALA A 243 3.47 14.56 17.45
CA ALA A 243 4.00 15.85 17.88
C ALA A 243 5.19 16.32 17.02
N ALA A 244 6.13 15.42 16.71
CA ALA A 244 7.27 15.72 15.83
C ALA A 244 6.82 16.06 14.40
N ALA A 245 5.86 15.31 13.84
CA ALA A 245 5.32 15.57 12.52
C ALA A 245 4.60 16.92 12.45
N VAL A 246 3.79 17.26 13.46
CA VAL A 246 3.11 18.57 13.55
C VAL A 246 4.12 19.72 13.62
N GLN A 247 5.13 19.62 14.47
CA GLN A 247 6.18 20.63 14.57
C GLN A 247 6.95 20.80 13.25
N ALA A 248 7.28 19.69 12.59
CA ALA A 248 7.93 19.70 11.29
C ALA A 248 7.06 20.39 10.23
N ALA A 249 5.78 20.05 10.12
CA ALA A 249 4.87 20.69 9.16
C ALA A 249 4.72 22.19 9.42
N LEU A 250 4.56 22.60 10.68
CA LEU A 250 4.46 24.01 11.06
C LEU A 250 5.73 24.80 10.76
N SER A 251 6.91 24.18 10.86
CA SER A 251 8.18 24.84 10.52
C SER A 251 8.34 25.12 9.01
N GLN A 252 7.44 24.60 8.17
CA GLN A 252 7.43 24.86 6.72
C GLN A 252 6.46 25.98 6.30
N ARG A 253 5.70 26.58 7.25
CA ARG A 253 4.79 27.69 6.96
C ARG A 253 5.48 28.80 6.16
N GLY A 254 4.78 29.33 5.16
CA GLY A 254 5.27 30.36 4.25
C GLY A 254 6.04 29.83 3.03
N LYS A 255 6.42 28.55 2.98
CA LYS A 255 7.05 27.96 1.79
C LYS A 255 6.06 27.80 0.65
N PRO A 256 6.47 28.02 -0.60
CA PRO A 256 5.57 27.99 -1.75
C PRO A 256 5.04 26.59 -2.04
N TYR A 257 3.80 26.54 -2.53
CA TYR A 257 3.26 25.34 -3.14
C TYR A 257 3.92 25.08 -4.50
N VAL A 258 4.31 23.83 -4.78
CA VAL A 258 4.74 23.38 -6.12
C VAL A 258 4.25 21.94 -6.35
N TRP A 259 3.54 21.70 -7.46
CA TRP A 259 3.03 20.37 -7.82
C TRP A 259 4.16 19.34 -7.85
N GLY A 260 3.96 18.23 -7.15
CA GLY A 260 4.93 17.15 -7.09
C GLY A 260 6.08 17.39 -6.10
N ALA A 261 6.19 18.56 -5.46
CA ALA A 261 7.30 18.86 -4.56
C ALA A 261 7.17 18.20 -3.17
N THR A 262 8.30 17.74 -2.63
CA THR A 262 8.40 17.01 -1.35
C THR A 262 9.41 17.64 -0.39
N GLY A 263 9.76 18.91 -0.60
CA GLY A 263 10.69 19.67 0.23
C GLY A 263 12.16 19.61 -0.21
N PRO A 264 13.04 20.31 0.53
CA PRO A 264 12.70 21.12 1.69
C PRO A 264 12.15 22.51 1.34
N ASP A 265 12.33 23.01 0.12
CA ASP A 265 12.05 24.44 -0.17
C ASP A 265 10.64 24.72 -0.67
N SER A 266 9.92 23.70 -1.13
CA SER A 266 8.54 23.79 -1.59
C SER A 266 7.83 22.44 -1.43
N TYR A 267 6.50 22.46 -1.43
CA TYR A 267 5.69 21.28 -1.16
C TYR A 267 4.40 21.28 -2.00
N ASP A 268 3.88 20.11 -2.34
CA ASP A 268 2.43 19.96 -2.54
C ASP A 268 1.77 19.40 -1.27
N CYS A 269 0.44 19.20 -1.32
CA CYS A 269 -0.33 18.83 -0.14
C CYS A 269 0.18 17.53 0.50
N SER A 270 0.27 16.47 -0.31
CA SER A 270 0.69 15.14 0.09
C SER A 270 2.20 15.04 0.34
N GLY A 271 3.00 15.83 -0.36
CA GLY A 271 4.44 15.95 -0.17
C GLY A 271 4.83 16.61 1.16
N LEU A 272 4.07 17.61 1.63
CA LEU A 272 4.25 18.18 2.97
C LEU A 272 4.00 17.12 4.05
N MET A 273 2.93 16.34 3.92
CA MET A 273 2.60 15.28 4.89
C MET A 273 3.68 14.21 4.92
N GLN A 274 4.12 13.75 3.74
CA GLN A 274 5.19 12.76 3.61
C GLN A 274 6.49 13.27 4.25
N TRP A 275 6.88 14.51 3.97
CA TRP A 275 8.10 15.09 4.53
C TRP A 275 8.02 15.25 6.05
N ALA A 276 6.89 15.74 6.58
CA ALA A 276 6.69 15.96 8.00
C ALA A 276 6.74 14.65 8.80
N TYR A 277 6.03 13.62 8.34
CA TYR A 277 6.03 12.30 8.98
C TYR A 277 7.36 11.56 8.83
N LYS A 278 8.11 11.81 7.76
CA LYS A 278 9.48 11.28 7.62
C LYS A 278 10.41 11.80 8.72
N GLN A 279 10.22 13.04 9.21
CA GLN A 279 10.98 13.55 10.38
C GLN A 279 10.65 12.78 11.67
N ALA A 280 9.46 12.18 11.74
CA ALA A 280 9.03 11.32 12.83
C ALA A 280 9.33 9.82 12.58
N GLY A 281 10.09 9.49 11.52
CA GLY A 281 10.45 8.11 11.17
C GLY A 281 9.32 7.30 10.51
N ILE A 282 8.23 7.95 10.08
CA ILE A 282 7.07 7.30 9.45
C ILE A 282 7.08 7.60 7.95
N SER A 283 7.10 6.55 7.13
CA SER A 283 7.01 6.66 5.67
C SER A 283 5.55 6.68 5.22
N LEU A 284 5.18 7.68 4.43
CA LEU A 284 3.87 7.78 3.80
C LEU A 284 3.94 7.59 2.28
N PRO A 285 2.89 7.03 1.66
CA PRO A 285 2.74 7.04 0.19
C PRO A 285 2.80 8.45 -0.39
N ARG A 286 3.09 8.58 -1.68
CA ARG A 286 3.30 9.89 -2.29
C ARG A 286 1.99 10.64 -2.53
N SER A 287 0.93 9.95 -2.94
CA SER A 287 -0.38 10.56 -3.21
C SER A 287 -1.28 10.64 -1.97
N SER A 288 -2.06 11.70 -1.88
CA SER A 288 -3.12 11.91 -0.87
C SER A 288 -4.16 10.78 -0.90
N GLU A 289 -4.50 10.25 -2.07
CA GLU A 289 -5.42 9.11 -2.20
C GLU A 289 -4.86 7.87 -1.50
N GLN A 290 -3.60 7.51 -1.74
CA GLN A 290 -3.00 6.37 -1.05
C GLN A 290 -2.80 6.65 0.45
N GLN A 291 -2.39 7.87 0.83
CA GLN A 291 -2.32 8.29 2.23
C GLN A 291 -3.67 8.14 2.95
N SER A 292 -4.79 8.37 2.26
CA SER A 292 -6.15 8.23 2.81
C SER A 292 -6.52 6.79 3.17
N THR A 293 -5.69 5.82 2.79
CA THR A 293 -5.83 4.39 3.13
C THR A 293 -4.82 3.91 4.17
N THR A 294 -3.83 4.74 4.51
CA THR A 294 -2.76 4.42 5.47
C THR A 294 -3.21 4.64 6.90
N GLY A 295 -2.84 3.74 7.81
CA GLY A 295 -3.16 3.87 9.24
C GLY A 295 -4.64 3.64 9.58
N THR A 296 -5.03 4.08 10.78
CA THR A 296 -6.35 3.78 11.37
C THR A 296 -7.37 4.87 11.01
N PRO A 297 -8.59 4.55 10.53
CA PRO A 297 -9.65 5.53 10.35
C PRO A 297 -10.00 6.25 11.65
N VAL A 298 -10.14 7.58 11.60
CA VAL A 298 -10.54 8.40 12.76
C VAL A 298 -11.86 9.11 12.46
N PRO A 299 -12.89 8.95 13.32
CA PRO A 299 -14.10 9.76 13.19
C PRO A 299 -13.80 11.23 13.50
N ARG A 300 -14.47 12.16 12.82
CA ARG A 300 -14.20 13.61 12.94
C ARG A 300 -14.25 14.14 14.39
N SER A 301 -15.07 13.53 15.25
CA SER A 301 -15.19 13.89 16.67
C SER A 301 -14.01 13.45 17.54
N GLN A 302 -13.10 12.61 17.03
CA GLN A 302 -11.95 12.07 17.74
C GLN A 302 -10.62 12.53 17.13
N LEU A 303 -10.65 13.57 16.30
CA LEU A 303 -9.45 14.14 15.71
C LEU A 303 -8.48 14.63 16.79
N GLN A 304 -7.22 14.24 16.64
CA GLN A 304 -6.10 14.63 17.49
C GLN A 304 -4.99 15.23 16.64
N PRO A 305 -4.21 16.19 17.17
CA PRO A 305 -3.09 16.78 16.44
C PRO A 305 -2.17 15.70 15.87
N GLY A 306 -1.87 15.81 14.57
CA GLY A 306 -1.16 14.81 13.78
C GLY A 306 -2.07 14.05 12.83
N ASP A 307 -3.35 13.85 13.13
CA ASP A 307 -4.25 13.11 12.23
C ASP A 307 -4.26 13.74 10.83
N LEU A 308 -4.08 12.91 9.81
CA LEU A 308 -4.21 13.33 8.41
C LEU A 308 -5.70 13.49 8.09
N VAL A 309 -6.07 14.65 7.54
CA VAL A 309 -7.44 14.98 7.14
C VAL A 309 -7.51 15.09 5.63
N PHE A 310 -8.51 14.44 5.02
CA PHE A 310 -8.62 14.27 3.57
C PHE A 310 -9.86 14.95 3.02
N TYR A 311 -9.75 15.46 1.80
CA TYR A 311 -10.80 16.22 1.14
C TYR A 311 -11.06 15.76 -0.30
N TYR A 312 -12.29 16.02 -0.74
CA TYR A 312 -12.82 15.70 -2.07
C TYR A 312 -13.02 14.19 -2.32
N SER A 313 -13.83 13.85 -3.34
CA SER A 313 -14.11 12.47 -3.75
C SER A 313 -14.03 12.36 -5.28
N PRO A 314 -13.05 11.64 -5.85
CA PRO A 314 -11.93 10.96 -5.17
C PRO A 314 -11.03 11.94 -4.38
N VAL A 315 -10.29 11.42 -3.40
CA VAL A 315 -9.39 12.24 -2.56
C VAL A 315 -8.34 12.91 -3.45
N SER A 316 -8.25 14.23 -3.33
CA SER A 316 -7.28 15.03 -4.08
C SER A 316 -6.60 16.10 -3.24
N HIS A 317 -6.77 16.05 -1.92
CA HIS A 317 -6.11 16.98 -1.01
C HIS A 317 -5.98 16.39 0.39
N VAL A 318 -4.90 16.76 1.07
CA VAL A 318 -4.63 16.34 2.44
C VAL A 318 -4.04 17.49 3.26
N GLY A 319 -4.39 17.53 4.54
CA GLY A 319 -3.74 18.36 5.54
C GLY A 319 -3.48 17.57 6.83
N MET A 320 -2.80 18.20 7.78
CA MET A 320 -2.57 17.64 9.11
C MET A 320 -3.38 18.42 10.13
N TYR A 321 -4.26 17.75 10.88
CA TYR A 321 -5.01 18.38 11.95
C TYR A 321 -4.06 18.83 13.06
N ILE A 322 -4.30 20.03 13.61
CA ILE A 322 -3.47 20.63 14.67
C ILE A 322 -4.30 21.09 15.88
N GLY A 323 -5.53 20.61 16.02
CA GLY A 323 -6.44 21.01 17.09
C GLY A 323 -7.38 22.16 16.70
N ASN A 324 -8.39 22.41 17.54
CA ASN A 324 -9.32 23.54 17.42
C ASN A 324 -10.01 23.71 16.06
N GLY A 325 -10.25 22.61 15.32
CA GLY A 325 -10.84 22.70 13.98
C GLY A 325 -9.89 23.26 12.90
N MET A 326 -8.58 23.27 13.16
CA MET A 326 -7.55 23.82 12.29
C MET A 326 -6.64 22.72 11.72
N MET A 327 -6.04 22.99 10.57
CA MET A 327 -5.02 22.14 9.96
C MET A 327 -3.86 22.95 9.42
N VAL A 328 -2.69 22.32 9.32
CA VAL A 328 -1.57 22.80 8.48
C VAL A 328 -1.57 22.05 7.16
N HIS A 329 -1.42 22.78 6.04
CA HIS A 329 -1.40 22.19 4.70
C HIS A 329 -0.68 23.07 3.68
N ALA A 330 -0.32 22.49 2.52
CA ALA A 330 0.08 23.22 1.31
C ALA A 330 -1.14 23.24 0.36
N PRO A 331 -1.86 24.38 0.20
CA PRO A 331 -3.22 24.37 -0.36
C PRO A 331 -3.26 24.09 -1.86
N THR A 332 -2.59 24.93 -2.66
CA THR A 332 -2.58 24.87 -4.13
C THR A 332 -1.58 25.90 -4.68
N SER A 333 -1.38 25.91 -6.00
CA SER A 333 -0.47 26.86 -6.67
C SER A 333 -0.81 28.32 -6.39
N GLY A 334 0.21 29.17 -6.34
CA GLY A 334 0.08 30.59 -5.98
C GLY A 334 -0.01 30.82 -4.47
N ASP A 335 -0.19 29.75 -3.72
CA ASP A 335 -0.32 29.72 -2.27
C ASP A 335 0.96 29.19 -1.59
N VAL A 336 0.98 29.24 -0.26
CA VAL A 336 2.06 28.83 0.64
C VAL A 336 1.55 27.83 1.66
N VAL A 337 2.47 27.08 2.27
CA VAL A 337 2.16 26.28 3.45
C VAL A 337 1.59 27.20 4.53
N LYS A 338 0.42 26.86 5.05
CA LYS A 338 -0.31 27.70 6.01
C LYS A 338 -1.15 26.90 6.97
N VAL A 339 -1.69 27.62 7.94
CA VAL A 339 -2.72 27.12 8.84
C VAL A 339 -4.08 27.65 8.40
N SER A 340 -5.07 26.76 8.29
CA SER A 340 -6.43 27.10 7.88
C SER A 340 -7.47 26.25 8.62
N PRO A 341 -8.74 26.70 8.70
CA PRO A 341 -9.82 25.86 9.19
C PRO A 341 -10.00 24.60 8.33
N LEU A 342 -10.53 23.53 8.93
CA LEU A 342 -10.93 22.35 8.17
C LEU A 342 -11.96 22.74 7.09
N LEU A 343 -11.77 22.22 5.88
CA LEU A 343 -12.65 22.51 4.75
C LEU A 343 -13.99 21.75 4.86
N SER A 344 -15.01 22.25 4.17
CA SER A 344 -16.34 21.62 4.12
C SER A 344 -16.36 20.33 3.28
N GLN A 345 -15.44 20.17 2.33
CA GLN A 345 -15.29 19.00 1.48
C GLN A 345 -14.59 17.81 2.17
N TYR A 346 -14.61 17.76 3.50
CA TYR A 346 -13.98 16.72 4.30
C TYR A 346 -14.61 15.35 4.01
N VAL A 347 -13.77 14.34 3.75
CA VAL A 347 -14.23 12.98 3.46
C VAL A 347 -13.72 11.93 4.44
N GLY A 348 -12.73 12.26 5.29
CA GLY A 348 -12.24 11.34 6.30
C GLY A 348 -10.92 11.75 6.93
N ALA A 349 -10.47 10.97 7.90
CA ALA A 349 -9.17 11.15 8.56
C ALA A 349 -8.50 9.83 8.89
N ARG A 350 -7.17 9.86 8.98
CA ARG A 350 -6.31 8.73 9.35
C ARG A 350 -5.31 9.10 10.42
N ARG A 351 -5.14 8.19 11.38
CA ARG A 351 -4.07 8.23 12.38
C ARG A 351 -2.98 7.26 11.99
N VAL A 352 -1.75 7.78 11.82
CA VAL A 352 -0.58 7.02 11.36
C VAL A 352 0.52 6.93 12.42
N ALA A 353 0.35 7.63 13.55
CA ALA A 353 1.25 7.70 14.69
C ALA A 353 0.47 7.52 16.01
#